data_AF-A0A8J3IRZ5-F1
#
_entry.id   AF-A0A8J3IRZ5-F1
#
_cell.length_a   1.000
_cell.length_b   1.000
_cell.length_c   1.000
_cell.angle_alpha   90.00
_cell.angle_beta   90.00
_cell.angle_gamma   90.00
#
_symmetry.space_group_name_H-M   'P 1'
#
loop_
_entity.id
_entity.type
_entity.pdbx_description
1 polymer ?
#
loop_
_entity_poly.entity_id
_entity_poly.type
_entity_poly.pdbx_seq_one_letter_code
_entity_poly.pdbx_strand_id
1 'polypeptide(L)'
;MERRARRIILDHLRAVLLAGFTGVEPGRDGRGSVVRRLIRRAARQGRLLGIQGPFLGELVEPLATGHGSLFTVEEHALIPIFKQNVTHEEKLFARVLTMGLRYLEQIEPDEQNVISGEQLFRLHAEKGFPADLAAEILSERGITVDWSRYERSREEHRRVSRVSAERHFRGV
;
A
#
# COMPACT_ATOMS: atom_id res chain seq x y z
N MET A 1 -15.11 14.36 -7.45
CA MET A 1 -14.27 13.24 -6.99
C MET A 1 -13.07 12.99 -7.89
N GLU A 2 -13.23 12.98 -9.22
CA GLU A 2 -12.12 12.64 -10.13
C GLU A 2 -10.86 13.51 -10.01
N ARG A 3 -11.02 14.83 -9.82
CA ARG A 3 -9.88 15.75 -9.65
C ARG A 3 -9.03 15.39 -8.43
N ARG A 4 -9.65 14.94 -7.35
CA ARG A 4 -8.97 14.51 -6.12
C ARG A 4 -8.18 13.22 -6.39
N ALA A 5 -8.80 12.23 -7.01
CA ALA A 5 -8.14 10.97 -7.36
C ALA A 5 -6.93 11.19 -8.28
N ARG A 6 -7.06 12.00 -9.34
CA ARG A 6 -5.95 12.37 -10.23
C ARG A 6 -4.78 13.02 -9.48
N ARG A 7 -5.06 13.94 -8.55
CA ARG A 7 -4.03 14.56 -7.70
C ARG A 7 -3.30 13.53 -6.84
N ILE A 8 -4.04 12.68 -6.13
CA ILE A 8 -3.46 11.63 -5.28
C ILE A 8 -2.55 10.69 -6.10
N ILE A 9 -3.00 10.25 -7.28
CA ILE A 9 -2.20 9.39 -8.18
C ILE A 9 -0.88 10.08 -8.52
N LEU A 10 -0.92 11.32 -9.00
CA LEU A 10 0.27 12.04 -9.45
C LEU A 10 1.20 12.41 -8.28
N ASP A 11 0.66 12.83 -7.14
CA ASP A 11 1.43 13.16 -5.94
C ASP A 11 2.17 11.93 -5.39
N HIS A 12 1.48 10.79 -5.29
CA HIS A 12 2.09 9.55 -4.82
C HIS A 12 3.13 9.01 -5.81
N LEU A 13 2.86 9.07 -7.12
CA LEU A 13 3.82 8.59 -8.11
C LEU A 13 5.07 9.48 -8.15
N ARG A 14 4.95 10.80 -7.94
CA ARG A 14 6.10 11.71 -7.75
C ARG A 14 6.94 11.30 -6.56
N ALA A 15 6.30 11.06 -5.41
CA ALA A 15 7.02 10.64 -4.21
C ALA A 15 7.72 9.28 -4.41
N VAL A 16 7.09 8.34 -5.11
CA VAL A 16 7.68 7.04 -5.48
C VAL A 16 8.89 7.22 -6.39
N LEU A 17 8.79 8.07 -7.41
CA LEU A 17 9.87 8.35 -8.34
C LEU A 17 11.11 8.95 -7.63
N LEU A 18 10.89 9.99 -6.82
CA LEU A 18 11.97 10.64 -6.05
C LEU A 18 12.61 9.69 -5.04
N ALA A 19 11.82 8.85 -4.37
CA ALA A 19 12.35 7.81 -3.49
C ALA A 19 13.21 6.80 -4.27
N GLY A 20 12.77 6.44 -5.48
CA GLY A 20 13.50 5.59 -6.40
C GLY A 20 14.89 6.12 -6.75
N PHE A 21 15.02 7.42 -7.06
CA PHE A 21 16.33 8.05 -7.35
C PHE A 21 17.32 7.93 -6.19
N THR A 22 16.83 7.85 -4.94
CA THR A 22 17.66 7.60 -3.75
C THR A 22 17.91 6.12 -3.46
N GLY A 23 17.58 5.22 -4.39
CA GLY A 23 17.76 3.78 -4.30
C GLY A 23 16.69 3.03 -3.49
N VAL A 24 15.52 3.64 -3.23
CA VAL A 24 14.45 2.99 -2.47
C VAL A 24 13.48 2.27 -3.39
N GLU A 25 13.41 0.94 -3.25
CA GLU A 25 12.48 0.11 -4.01
C GLU A 25 11.26 -0.33 -3.17
N PRO A 26 10.12 -0.70 -3.81
CA PRO A 26 8.96 -1.25 -3.10
C PRO A 26 9.34 -2.51 -2.31
N GLY A 27 9.09 -2.49 -0.99
CA GLY A 27 9.56 -3.53 -0.07
C GLY A 27 8.58 -3.81 1.08
N ARG A 28 8.90 -4.82 1.90
CA ARG A 28 8.08 -5.17 3.08
C ARG A 28 8.34 -4.25 4.27
N ASP A 29 9.59 -3.83 4.46
CA ASP A 29 10.04 -3.10 5.64
C ASP A 29 10.70 -1.75 5.31
N GLY A 30 10.91 -0.94 6.34
CA GLY A 30 11.61 0.34 6.24
C GLY A 30 11.01 1.29 5.20
N ARG A 31 11.89 1.99 4.46
CA ARG A 31 11.49 2.94 3.40
C ARG A 31 10.75 2.25 2.25
N GLY A 32 11.10 1.02 1.92
CA GLY A 32 10.42 0.27 0.86
C GLY A 32 8.96 -0.02 1.19
N SER A 33 8.62 -0.20 2.47
CA SER A 33 7.22 -0.33 2.91
C SER A 33 6.39 0.93 2.61
N VAL A 34 7.01 2.11 2.71
CA VAL A 34 6.37 3.40 2.42
C VAL A 34 6.11 3.52 0.92
N VAL A 35 7.13 3.26 0.09
CA VAL A 35 7.02 3.28 -1.38
C VAL A 35 5.92 2.33 -1.84
N ARG A 36 5.91 1.10 -1.31
CA ARG A 36 4.86 0.12 -1.57
C ARG A 36 3.46 0.67 -1.23
N ARG A 37 3.26 1.31 -0.07
CA ARG A 37 1.95 1.90 0.29
C ARG A 37 1.51 3.01 -0.66
N LEU A 38 2.44 3.88 -1.09
CA LEU A 38 2.15 4.95 -2.04
C LEU A 38 1.68 4.42 -3.39
N ILE A 39 2.35 3.39 -3.93
CA ILE A 39 1.94 2.72 -5.18
C ILE A 39 0.54 2.14 -5.04
N ARG A 40 0.26 1.42 -3.94
CA ARG A 40 -1.04 0.79 -3.69
C ARG A 40 -2.17 1.81 -3.56
N ARG A 41 -1.92 2.94 -2.88
CA ARG A 41 -2.86 4.06 -2.77
C ARG A 41 -3.16 4.68 -4.13
N ALA A 42 -2.14 4.94 -4.95
CA ALA A 42 -2.32 5.44 -6.31
C ALA A 42 -3.12 4.45 -7.18
N ALA A 43 -2.81 3.15 -7.09
CA ALA A 43 -3.50 2.10 -7.83
C ALA A 43 -5.00 2.03 -7.45
N ARG A 44 -5.33 2.14 -6.15
CA ARG A 44 -6.73 2.22 -5.69
C ARG A 44 -7.47 3.39 -6.30
N GLN A 45 -6.86 4.58 -6.34
CA GLN A 45 -7.48 5.76 -6.94
C GLN A 45 -7.74 5.56 -8.44
N GLY A 46 -6.85 4.89 -9.16
CA GLY A 46 -7.09 4.49 -10.55
C GLY A 46 -8.30 3.58 -10.72
N ARG A 47 -8.47 2.60 -9.81
CA ARG A 47 -9.66 1.72 -9.79
C ARG A 47 -10.95 2.49 -9.53
N LEU A 48 -10.94 3.47 -8.62
CA LEU A 48 -12.10 4.35 -8.37
C LEU A 48 -12.46 5.22 -9.58
N LEU A 49 -11.49 5.52 -10.45
CA LEU A 49 -11.70 6.20 -11.73
C LEU A 49 -12.16 5.25 -12.86
N GLY A 50 -12.32 3.95 -12.58
CA GLY A 50 -12.74 2.96 -13.58
C GLY A 50 -11.60 2.41 -14.45
N ILE A 51 -10.34 2.80 -14.21
CA ILE A 51 -9.19 2.30 -14.96
C ILE A 51 -9.03 0.80 -14.68
N GLN A 52 -8.90 0.00 -15.73
CA GLN A 52 -8.69 -1.45 -15.66
C GLN A 52 -7.23 -1.81 -15.97
N GLY A 53 -6.72 -2.90 -15.38
CA GLY A 53 -5.32 -3.31 -15.54
C GLY A 53 -4.31 -2.37 -14.85
N PRO A 54 -3.01 -2.68 -14.92
CA PRO A 54 -1.95 -1.80 -14.43
C PRO A 54 -1.79 -0.59 -15.34
N PHE A 55 -1.61 0.61 -14.77
CA PHE A 55 -1.45 1.86 -15.52
C PHE A 55 -0.37 2.79 -14.93
N LEU A 56 0.01 2.61 -13.67
CA LEU A 56 0.92 3.53 -12.98
C LEU A 56 2.30 3.57 -13.64
N GLY A 57 2.79 2.44 -14.15
CA GLY A 57 4.05 2.36 -14.86
C GLY A 57 4.08 3.20 -16.14
N GLU A 58 2.95 3.35 -16.82
CA GLU A 58 2.83 4.15 -18.05
C GLU A 58 2.91 5.65 -17.74
N LEU A 59 2.59 6.05 -16.52
CA LEU A 59 2.67 7.44 -16.06
C LEU A 59 4.08 7.85 -15.64
N VAL A 60 4.99 6.91 -15.38
CA VAL A 60 6.34 7.20 -14.88
C VAL A 60 7.13 8.07 -15.86
N GLU A 61 7.12 7.70 -17.14
CA GLU A 61 7.89 8.39 -18.18
C GLU A 61 7.34 9.80 -18.48
N PRO A 62 6.02 9.99 -18.74
CA PRO A 62 5.45 11.34 -18.85
C PRO A 62 5.69 12.21 -17.61
N LEU A 63 5.65 11.61 -16.42
CA LEU A 63 5.92 12.32 -15.18
C LEU A 63 7.38 12.78 -15.11
N ALA A 64 8.33 11.93 -15.50
CA ALA A 64 9.74 12.28 -15.56
C ALA A 64 10.01 13.39 -16.59
N THR A 65 9.47 13.24 -17.80
CA THR A 65 9.58 14.26 -18.84
C THR A 65 8.98 15.60 -18.41
N GLY A 66 7.83 15.58 -17.72
CA GLY A 66 7.16 16.80 -17.23
C GLY A 66 7.96 17.56 -16.17
N HIS A 67 8.90 16.91 -15.47
CA HIS A 67 9.83 17.56 -14.54
C HIS A 67 11.16 17.94 -15.21
N GLY A 68 11.34 17.58 -16.49
CA GLY A 68 12.38 18.10 -17.37
C GLY A 68 13.80 18.03 -16.79
N SER A 69 14.43 19.21 -16.69
CA SER A 69 15.81 19.39 -16.23
C SER A 69 16.00 19.32 -14.71
N LEU A 70 14.94 19.02 -13.95
CA LEU A 70 15.08 18.80 -12.50
C LEU A 70 15.79 17.49 -12.17
N PHE A 71 15.83 16.54 -13.11
CA PHE A 71 16.48 15.24 -12.93
C PHE A 71 17.77 15.16 -13.74
N THR A 72 18.77 14.49 -13.16
CA THR A 72 20.06 14.26 -13.82
C THR A 72 19.94 13.20 -14.92
N VAL A 73 20.97 13.09 -15.77
CA VAL A 73 21.02 12.06 -16.82
C VAL A 73 20.98 10.65 -16.22
N GLU A 74 21.65 10.46 -15.09
CA GLU A 74 21.67 9.20 -14.34
C GLU A 74 20.29 8.86 -13.78
N GLU A 75 19.57 9.85 -13.24
CA GLU A 75 18.19 9.67 -12.77
C GLU A 75 17.24 9.31 -13.92
N HIS A 76 17.36 9.97 -15.07
CA HIS A 76 16.61 9.62 -16.28
C HIS A 76 16.89 8.19 -16.76
N ALA A 77 18.12 7.69 -16.59
CA ALA A 77 18.48 6.32 -16.95
C ALA A 77 17.79 5.25 -16.08
N LEU A 78 17.29 5.61 -14.89
CA LEU A 78 16.58 4.70 -13.97
C LEU A 78 15.08 4.55 -14.30
N ILE A 79 14.52 5.41 -15.16
CA ILE A 79 13.10 5.41 -15.51
C ILE A 79 12.57 4.04 -15.99
N PRO A 80 13.27 3.28 -16.86
CA PRO A 80 12.81 1.96 -17.28
C PRO A 80 12.65 0.97 -16.12
N ILE A 81 13.58 1.01 -15.15
CA ILE A 81 13.55 0.14 -13.96
C ILE A 81 12.37 0.54 -13.06
N PHE A 82 12.12 1.84 -12.85
CA PHE A 82 10.97 2.27 -12.06
C PHE A 82 9.64 1.92 -12.71
N LYS A 83 9.51 2.07 -14.03
CA LYS A 83 8.35 1.61 -14.78
C LYS A 83 8.07 0.13 -14.54
N GLN A 84 9.11 -0.71 -14.59
CA GLN A 84 9.01 -2.14 -14.30
C GLN A 84 8.58 -2.41 -12.85
N ASN A 85 9.26 -1.80 -11.88
CA ASN A 85 9.02 -2.01 -10.44
C ASN A 85 7.60 -1.58 -10.03
N VAL A 86 7.15 -0.39 -10.49
CA VAL A 86 5.79 0.12 -10.22
C VAL A 86 4.74 -0.79 -10.85
N THR A 87 4.94 -1.19 -12.11
CA THR A 87 4.01 -2.10 -12.82
C THR A 87 3.93 -3.45 -12.11
N HIS A 88 5.06 -3.98 -11.64
CA HIS A 88 5.10 -5.25 -10.93
C HIS A 88 4.34 -5.18 -9.60
N GLU A 89 4.60 -4.17 -8.78
CA GLU A 89 3.88 -3.99 -7.50
C GLU A 89 2.38 -3.75 -7.73
N GLU A 90 1.98 -2.97 -8.74
CA GLU A 90 0.57 -2.75 -9.07
C GLU A 90 -0.14 -4.06 -9.45
N LYS A 91 0.51 -4.91 -10.25
CA LYS A 91 -0.02 -6.24 -10.62
C LYS A 91 -0.20 -7.15 -9.40
N LEU A 92 0.79 -7.18 -8.50
CA LEU A 92 0.68 -7.93 -7.24
C LEU A 92 -0.47 -7.41 -6.38
N PHE A 93 -0.59 -6.08 -6.29
CA PHE A 93 -1.60 -5.44 -5.49
C PHE A 93 -3.01 -5.64 -6.03
N ALA A 94 -3.23 -5.70 -7.35
CA ALA A 94 -4.56 -5.90 -7.93
C ALA A 94 -5.28 -7.15 -7.37
N ARG A 95 -4.54 -8.23 -7.13
CA ARG A 95 -5.05 -9.46 -6.51
C ARG A 95 -5.43 -9.24 -5.05
N VAL A 96 -4.53 -8.60 -4.29
CA VAL A 96 -4.73 -8.27 -2.87
C VAL A 96 -5.91 -7.30 -2.69
N LEU A 97 -6.04 -6.32 -3.58
CA LEU A 97 -7.07 -5.30 -3.55
C LEU A 97 -8.46 -5.91 -3.68
N THR A 98 -8.66 -6.76 -4.69
CA THR A 98 -9.96 -7.40 -4.96
C THR A 98 -10.45 -8.21 -3.77
N MET A 99 -9.57 -9.04 -3.20
CA MET A 99 -9.88 -9.83 -2.01
C MET A 99 -10.14 -8.94 -0.79
N GLY A 100 -9.32 -7.92 -0.57
CA GLY A 100 -9.47 -7.04 0.58
C GLY A 100 -10.75 -6.20 0.54
N LEU A 101 -11.15 -5.71 -0.64
CA LEU A 101 -12.43 -5.00 -0.80
C LEU A 101 -13.62 -5.90 -0.45
N ARG A 102 -13.62 -7.15 -0.94
CA ARG A 102 -14.65 -8.13 -0.59
C ARG A 102 -14.70 -8.40 0.92
N TYR A 103 -13.54 -8.52 1.56
CA TYR A 103 -13.49 -8.70 3.02
C TYR A 103 -14.06 -7.47 3.74
N LEU A 104 -13.67 -6.26 3.34
CA LEU A 104 -14.16 -5.01 3.94
C LEU A 104 -15.67 -4.79 3.74
N GLU A 105 -16.26 -5.32 2.68
CA GLU A 105 -17.73 -5.34 2.46
C GLU A 105 -18.47 -6.27 3.42
N GLN A 106 -17.81 -7.31 3.92
CA GLN A 106 -18.38 -8.27 4.87
C GLN A 106 -18.16 -7.86 6.33
N ILE A 107 -17.39 -6.80 6.59
CA ILE A 107 -17.18 -6.32 7.96
C ILE A 107 -18.43 -5.56 8.41
N GLU A 108 -19.06 -6.10 9.45
CA GLU A 108 -20.10 -5.41 10.20
C GLU A 108 -19.46 -4.66 11.37
N PRO A 109 -19.59 -3.32 11.42
CA PRO A 109 -19.15 -2.55 12.59
C PRO A 109 -20.10 -2.76 13.77
N ASP A 110 -19.68 -2.32 14.96
CA ASP A 110 -20.57 -2.24 16.12
C ASP A 110 -21.61 -1.10 15.99
N GLU A 111 -22.46 -0.96 17.02
CA GLU A 111 -23.51 0.07 17.08
C GLU A 111 -22.96 1.51 17.00
N GLN A 112 -21.66 1.70 17.24
CA GLN A 112 -20.95 2.97 17.19
C GLN A 112 -20.20 3.19 15.87
N ASN A 113 -20.42 2.33 14.85
CA ASN A 113 -19.68 2.32 13.59
C ASN A 113 -18.16 2.11 13.78
N VAL A 114 -17.76 1.32 14.76
CA VAL A 114 -16.35 0.97 15.02
C VAL A 114 -16.13 -0.50 14.69
N ILE A 115 -15.06 -0.80 13.95
CA ILE A 115 -14.61 -2.18 13.76
C ILE A 115 -13.50 -2.52 14.75
N SER A 116 -13.46 -3.78 15.17
CA SER A 116 -12.40 -4.26 16.04
C SER A 116 -11.05 -4.16 15.32
N GLY A 117 -10.07 -3.57 15.99
CA GLY A 117 -8.69 -3.55 15.49
C GLY A 117 -8.10 -4.94 15.23
N GLU A 118 -8.63 -5.98 15.87
CA GLU A 118 -8.26 -7.38 15.62
C GLU A 118 -8.71 -7.87 14.23
N GLN A 119 -9.89 -7.45 13.76
CA GLN A 119 -10.38 -7.78 12.41
C GLN A 119 -9.51 -7.10 11.35
N LEU A 120 -9.15 -5.83 11.58
CA LEU A 120 -8.22 -5.11 10.71
C LEU A 120 -6.83 -5.75 10.73
N PHE A 121 -6.35 -6.17 11.90
CA PHE A 121 -5.06 -6.82 12.05
C PHE A 121 -5.01 -8.14 11.25
N ARG A 122 -6.05 -8.97 11.28
CA ARG A 122 -6.12 -10.19 10.45
C ARG A 122 -6.05 -9.89 8.96
N LEU A 123 -6.81 -8.89 8.49
CA LEU A 123 -6.77 -8.44 7.09
C LEU A 123 -5.35 -7.97 6.70
N HIS A 124 -4.63 -7.34 7.61
CA HIS A 124 -3.26 -6.91 7.37
C HIS A 124 -2.23 -8.05 7.43
N ALA A 125 -2.19 -8.80 8.53
CA ALA A 125 -1.17 -9.80 8.80
C ALA A 125 -1.34 -11.07 7.97
N GLU A 126 -2.57 -11.58 7.83
CA GLU A 126 -2.84 -12.85 7.15
C GLU A 126 -3.07 -12.67 5.65
N LYS A 127 -3.68 -11.54 5.25
CA LYS A 127 -4.09 -11.30 3.87
C LYS A 127 -3.22 -10.27 3.15
N GLY A 128 -2.29 -9.61 3.85
CA GLY A 128 -1.33 -8.68 3.26
C GLY A 128 -1.94 -7.38 2.74
N PHE A 129 -3.18 -7.06 3.13
CA PHE A 129 -3.86 -5.84 2.74
C PHE A 129 -3.42 -4.67 3.65
N PRO A 130 -3.05 -3.50 3.12
CA PRO A 130 -2.54 -2.43 3.97
C PRO A 130 -3.58 -1.92 4.97
N ALA A 131 -3.25 -1.94 6.26
CA ALA A 131 -4.17 -1.53 7.33
C ALA A 131 -4.61 -0.05 7.18
N ASP A 132 -3.69 0.81 6.76
CA ASP A 132 -3.95 2.23 6.51
C ASP A 132 -4.91 2.45 5.32
N LEU A 133 -4.82 1.61 4.29
CA LEU A 133 -5.72 1.66 3.15
C LEU A 133 -7.12 1.14 3.52
N ALA A 134 -7.18 0.09 4.32
CA ALA A 134 -8.44 -0.45 4.82
C ALA A 134 -9.16 0.57 5.70
N ALA A 135 -8.45 1.22 6.62
CA ALA A 135 -9.02 2.28 7.45
C ALA A 135 -9.53 3.46 6.60
N GLU A 136 -8.80 3.88 5.55
CA GLU A 136 -9.27 4.90 4.61
C GLU A 136 -10.59 4.49 3.93
N ILE A 137 -10.65 3.26 3.38
CA ILE A 137 -11.86 2.73 2.74
C ILE A 137 -13.04 2.68 3.72
N LEU A 138 -12.81 2.26 4.96
CA LEU A 138 -13.84 2.19 5.99
C LEU A 138 -14.35 3.58 6.38
N SER A 139 -13.43 4.55 6.52
CA SER A 139 -13.81 5.94 6.85
C SER A 139 -14.66 6.60 5.78
N GLU A 140 -14.48 6.24 4.50
CA GLU A 140 -15.37 6.68 3.41
C GLU A 140 -16.81 6.15 3.56
N ARG A 141 -17.00 5.07 4.34
CA ARG A 141 -18.30 4.50 4.70
C ARG A 141 -18.81 4.97 6.08
N GLY A 142 -18.12 5.90 6.73
CA GLY A 142 -18.42 6.35 8.09
C GLY A 142 -18.00 5.36 9.19
N ILE A 143 -17.19 4.35 8.85
CA ILE A 143 -16.72 3.32 9.78
C ILE A 143 -15.32 3.67 10.28
N THR A 144 -15.09 3.56 11.58
CA THR A 144 -13.79 3.81 12.22
C THR A 144 -13.18 2.52 12.78
N VAL A 145 -11.94 2.59 13.26
CA VAL A 145 -11.16 1.43 13.70
C VAL A 145 -10.69 1.65 15.14
N ASP A 146 -10.85 0.64 16.00
CA ASP A 146 -10.17 0.59 17.29
C ASP A 146 -8.67 0.32 17.10
N TRP A 147 -7.89 1.39 16.94
CA TRP A 147 -6.44 1.32 16.78
C TRP A 147 -5.72 0.79 18.02
N SER A 148 -6.26 1.01 19.22
CA SER A 148 -5.69 0.50 20.46
C SER A 148 -5.75 -1.03 20.50
N ARG A 149 -6.84 -1.63 20.03
CA ARG A 149 -6.93 -3.10 19.88
C ARG A 149 -6.08 -3.61 18.73
N TYR A 150 -5.97 -2.88 17.62
CA TYR A 150 -5.08 -3.24 16.51
C TYR A 150 -3.62 -3.36 16.97
N GLU A 151 -3.11 -2.37 17.72
CA GLU A 151 -1.72 -2.37 18.18
C GLU A 151 -1.48 -3.47 19.21
N ARG A 152 -2.45 -3.74 20.11
CA ARG A 152 -2.39 -4.90 21.03
C ARG A 152 -2.30 -6.23 20.27
N SER A 153 -3.13 -6.44 19.25
CA SER A 153 -3.09 -7.64 18.41
C SER A 153 -1.76 -7.78 17.67
N ARG A 154 -1.20 -6.66 17.18
CA ARG A 154 0.10 -6.61 16.52
C ARG A 154 1.24 -6.96 17.46
N GLU A 155 1.24 -6.43 18.67
CA GLU A 155 2.25 -6.72 19.68
C GLU A 155 2.21 -8.19 20.11
N GLU A 156 1.02 -8.74 20.35
CA GLU A 156 0.86 -10.15 20.70
C GLU A 156 1.35 -11.07 19.59
N HIS A 157 0.98 -10.79 18.33
CA HIS A 157 1.49 -11.54 17.18
C HIS A 157 3.03 -11.48 17.08
N ARG A 158 3.62 -10.32 17.36
CA ARG A 158 5.07 -10.14 17.35
C ARG A 158 5.74 -10.96 18.46
N ARG A 159 5.14 -11.00 19.66
CA ARG A 159 5.60 -11.78 20.79
C ARG A 159 5.57 -13.29 20.48
N VAL A 160 4.46 -13.78 19.94
CA VAL A 160 4.30 -15.19 19.54
C VAL A 160 5.31 -15.57 18.45
N SER A 161 5.49 -14.73 17.43
CA SER A 161 6.44 -14.97 16.33
C SER A 161 7.90 -15.09 16.84
N ARG A 162 8.29 -14.27 17.82
CA ARG A 162 9.62 -14.34 18.45
C ARG A 162 9.82 -15.64 19.25
N VAL A 163 8.84 -16.01 20.08
CA VAL A 163 8.90 -17.24 20.89
C VAL A 163 8.94 -18.49 19.99
N SER A 164 8.18 -18.49 18.90
CA SER A 164 8.20 -19.60 17.92
C SER A 164 9.56 -19.74 17.21
N ALA A 165 10.20 -18.62 16.86
CA ALA A 165 11.53 -18.62 16.25
C ALA A 165 12.63 -19.10 17.23
N GLU A 166 12.56 -18.68 18.49
CA GLU A 166 13.51 -19.11 19.54
C GLU A 166 13.38 -20.60 19.88
N ARG A 167 12.15 -21.14 19.90
CA ARG A 167 11.91 -22.58 20.08
C ARG A 167 12.41 -23.41 18.91
N HIS A 168 12.32 -22.89 17.69
CA HIS A 168 12.87 -23.58 16.51
C HIS A 168 14.40 -23.58 16.51
N PHE A 169 15.04 -22.52 17.03
CA PHE A 169 16.50 -22.41 17.09
C PHE A 169 17.15 -23.23 18.22
N ARG A 170 16.41 -23.55 19.29
CA ARG A 170 16.89 -24.43 20.39
C ARG A 170 16.57 -25.91 20.19
N GLY A 171 16.01 -26.27 19.03
CA GLY A 171 15.60 -27.63 18.68
C GLY A 171 16.46 -28.27 17.59
N VAL A 172 17.77 -28.02 17.58
CA VAL A 172 18.81 -28.78 16.85
C VAL A 172 19.93 -29.09 17.81
#